data_AF-A0A972LQT0-F1
#
_entry.id   AF-A0A972LQT0-F1
#
_cell.length_a   1.000
_cell.length_b   1.000
_cell.length_c   1.000
_cell.angle_alpha   90.00
_cell.angle_beta   90.00
_cell.angle_gamma   90.00
#
_symmetry.space_group_name_H-M   'P 1'
#
loop_
_entity.id
_entity.type
_entity.pdbx_description
1 polymer ?
#
loop_
_entity_poly.entity_id
_entity_poly.type
_entity_poly.pdbx_seq_one_letter_code
_entity_poly.pdbx_strand_id
1 'polypeptide(L)'
;MTNRSEASVATPEQIPADLQKLAIALNDIPDEYAVRLAPLVDAVVESTRRRRRILTLVQDALGQLRLDMKYLIFDLEATRRERDDYRLKLEE
;
A
#
# COMPACT_ATOMS: atom_id res chain seq x y z
N MET A 1 34.17 -8.37 19.18
CA MET A 1 34.12 -7.38 18.07
C MET A 1 32.68 -7.24 17.65
N THR A 2 32.14 -6.04 17.82
CA THR A 2 30.71 -5.72 17.86
C THR A 2 30.07 -5.81 16.48
N ASN A 3 29.05 -6.65 16.33
CA ASN A 3 28.27 -6.79 15.10
C ASN A 3 27.26 -5.64 15.02
N ARG A 4 27.58 -4.58 14.24
CA ARG A 4 26.68 -3.47 13.98
C ARG A 4 25.80 -3.86 12.80
N SER A 5 24.63 -4.42 13.12
CA SER A 5 23.59 -4.75 12.15
C SER A 5 23.31 -3.53 11.27
N GLU A 6 23.46 -3.73 9.97
CA GLU A 6 23.16 -2.77 8.91
C GLU A 6 21.73 -2.26 9.08
N ALA A 7 21.60 -1.00 9.48
CA ALA A 7 20.34 -0.30 9.47
C ALA A 7 19.89 -0.20 8.01
N SER A 8 18.83 -0.94 7.69
CA SER A 8 18.07 -0.86 6.45
C SER A 8 17.88 0.61 6.06
N VAL A 9 18.55 1.03 4.99
CA VAL A 9 18.43 2.36 4.39
C VAL A 9 17.00 2.52 3.88
N ALA A 10 16.12 3.03 4.74
CA ALA A 10 14.74 3.34 4.39
C ALA A 10 14.73 4.61 3.54
N THR A 11 14.22 4.52 2.31
CA THR A 11 14.05 5.66 1.41
C THR A 11 13.16 6.72 2.05
N PRO A 12 13.55 8.01 2.00
CA PRO A 12 12.85 9.10 2.71
C PRO A 12 11.41 9.37 2.26
N GLU A 13 10.97 8.84 1.12
CA GLU A 13 9.63 9.08 0.55
C GLU A 13 8.47 8.40 1.31
N GLN A 14 8.75 7.52 2.27
CA GLN A 14 7.72 6.68 2.89
C GLN A 14 7.11 7.22 4.19
N ILE A 15 7.61 8.33 4.74
CA ILE A 15 7.14 8.89 6.01
C ILE A 15 6.40 10.22 5.78
N PRO A 16 5.21 10.44 6.37
CA PRO A 16 4.55 11.75 6.35
C PRO A 16 5.44 12.89 6.82
N ALA A 17 5.32 14.06 6.19
CA ALA A 17 6.17 15.23 6.47
C ALA A 17 6.15 15.63 7.96
N ASP A 18 5.02 15.48 8.64
CA ASP A 18 4.90 15.85 10.05
C ASP A 18 5.66 14.90 10.98
N LEU A 19 5.75 13.61 10.63
CA LEU A 19 6.58 12.66 11.37
C LEU A 19 8.07 12.88 11.11
N GLN A 20 8.44 13.38 9.92
CA GLN A 20 9.83 13.80 9.65
C GLN A 20 10.19 15.02 10.50
N LYS A 21 9.31 16.03 10.56
CA LYS A 21 9.50 17.21 11.43
C LYS A 21 9.60 16.80 12.90
N LEU A 22 8.79 15.83 13.35
CA LEU A 22 8.84 15.33 14.72
C LEU A 22 10.17 14.65 15.04
N ALA A 23 10.69 13.84 14.11
CA ALA A 23 12.00 13.20 14.26
C ALA A 23 13.15 14.23 14.28
N ILE A 24 13.06 15.29 13.48
CA ILE A 24 14.03 16.39 13.49
C ILE A 24 14.00 17.13 14.82
N ALA A 25 12.81 17.51 15.30
CA ALA A 25 12.63 18.21 16.57
C ALA A 25 13.13 17.41 17.78
N LEU A 26 13.19 16.08 17.67
CA LEU A 26 13.75 15.22 18.70
C LEU A 26 15.28 15.40 18.87
N ASN A 27 15.98 15.87 17.83
CA ASN A 27 17.42 16.13 17.92
C ASN A 27 17.72 17.44 18.69
N ASP A 28 16.73 18.31 18.86
CA ASP A 28 16.88 19.62 19.49
C ASP A 28 16.57 19.60 21.00
N ILE A 29 16.15 18.44 21.55
CA ILE A 29 15.81 18.30 22.97
C ILE A 29 16.95 17.65 23.78
N PRO A 30 17.05 17.92 25.10
CA PRO A 30 18.08 17.30 25.93
C PRO A 30 18.00 15.76 25.96
N ASP A 31 19.17 15.12 26.01
CA ASP A 31 19.34 13.66 25.90
C ASP A 31 18.43 12.86 26.85
N GLU A 32 18.21 13.35 28.07
CA GLU A 32 17.38 12.67 29.08
C GLU A 32 15.92 12.49 28.61
N TYR A 33 15.39 13.46 27.86
CA TYR A 33 14.06 13.39 27.26
C TYR A 33 14.09 12.67 25.91
N ALA A 34 15.15 12.84 25.11
CA ALA A 34 15.33 12.19 23.83
C ALA A 34 15.35 10.65 23.96
N VAL A 35 16.08 10.12 24.95
CA VAL A 35 16.14 8.67 25.22
C VAL A 35 14.77 8.07 25.51
N ARG A 36 13.87 8.82 26.15
CA ARG A 36 12.51 8.36 26.47
C ARG A 36 11.55 8.45 25.29
N LEU A 37 11.69 9.49 24.47
CA LEU A 37 10.75 9.80 23.38
C LEU A 37 11.12 9.12 22.06
N ALA A 38 12.42 8.92 21.77
CA ALA A 38 12.92 8.25 20.57
C ALA A 38 12.21 6.92 20.27
N PRO A 39 12.13 5.94 21.21
CA PRO A 39 11.48 4.67 20.92
C PRO A 39 9.98 4.81 20.62
N LEU A 40 9.30 5.81 21.18
CA LEU A 40 7.89 6.07 20.91
C LEU A 40 7.69 6.66 19.51
N VAL A 41 8.55 7.62 19.12
CA VAL A 41 8.54 8.21 17.78
C VAL A 41 8.84 7.14 16.74
N ASP A 42 9.84 6.30 16.97
CA ASP A 42 10.19 5.19 16.08
C ASP A 42 9.02 4.21 15.90
N ALA A 43 8.35 3.84 16.99
CA ALA A 43 7.17 2.98 16.94
C ALA A 43 6.03 3.59 16.11
N VAL A 44 5.79 4.90 16.24
CA VAL A 44 4.78 5.62 15.44
C VAL A 44 5.17 5.66 13.97
N VAL A 45 6.43 5.94 13.65
CA VAL A 45 6.96 5.95 12.28
C VAL A 45 6.77 4.56 11.64
N GLU A 46 7.15 3.50 12.32
CA GLU A 46 7.01 2.12 11.83
C GLU A 46 5.55 1.72 11.65
N SER A 47 4.67 2.05 12.62
CA SER A 47 3.24 1.76 12.49
C SER A 47 2.61 2.50 11.30
N THR A 48 3.05 3.73 11.05
CA THR A 48 2.57 4.56 9.93
C THR A 48 3.05 3.99 8.59
N ARG A 49 4.33 3.61 8.50
CA ARG A 49 4.89 2.92 7.32
C ARG A 49 4.13 1.62 7.03
N ARG A 50 3.89 0.80 8.06
CA ARG A 50 3.13 -0.45 7.93
C ARG A 50 1.70 -0.20 7.43
N ARG A 51 1.00 0.79 7.98
CA ARG A 51 -0.36 1.14 7.55
C ARG A 51 -0.39 1.57 6.09
N ARG A 52 0.57 2.39 5.66
CA ARG A 52 0.69 2.80 4.25
C ARG A 52 0.89 1.60 3.33
N ARG A 53 1.82 0.68 3.67
CA ARG A 53 2.04 -0.56 2.90
C ARG A 53 0.75 -1.38 2.75
N ILE A 54 0.00 -1.55 3.83
CA ILE A 54 -1.28 -2.27 3.80
C ILE A 54 -2.28 -1.56 2.89
N LEU A 55 -2.42 -0.24 3.01
CA LEU A 55 -3.35 0.51 2.16
C LEU A 55 -2.98 0.44 0.69
N THR A 56 -1.69 0.51 0.35
CA THR A 56 -1.22 0.34 -1.03
C THR A 56 -1.58 -1.04 -1.57
N LEU A 57 -1.29 -2.12 -0.82
CA LEU A 57 -1.67 -3.48 -1.23
C LEU A 57 -3.18 -3.64 -1.43
N VAL A 58 -3.99 -3.04 -0.56
CA VAL A 58 -5.45 -3.05 -0.70
C VAL A 58 -5.88 -2.28 -1.95
N GLN A 59 -5.28 -1.11 -2.21
CA GLN A 59 -5.57 -0.31 -3.41
C GLN A 59 -5.21 -1.07 -4.70
N ASP A 60 -4.06 -1.75 -4.72
CA ASP A 60 -3.63 -2.55 -5.86
C ASP A 60 -4.59 -3.73 -6.10
N ALA A 61 -4.97 -4.45 -5.03
CA ALA A 61 -5.93 -5.55 -5.12
C ALA A 61 -7.32 -5.10 -5.59
N LEU A 62 -7.81 -3.95 -5.12
CA LEU A 62 -9.07 -3.36 -5.60
C LEU A 62 -8.95 -2.90 -7.06
N GLY A 63 -7.78 -2.38 -7.46
CA GLY A 63 -7.48 -2.05 -8.83
C GLY A 63 -7.55 -3.25 -9.76
N GLN A 64 -6.96 -4.37 -9.34
CA GLN A 64 -6.99 -5.64 -10.05
C GLN A 64 -8.43 -6.18 -10.14
N LEU A 65 -9.16 -6.25 -9.02
CA LEU A 65 -10.55 -6.72 -9.01
C LEU A 65 -11.43 -5.91 -9.96
N ARG A 66 -11.25 -4.58 -9.99
CA ARG A 66 -11.99 -3.71 -10.90
C ARG A 66 -11.69 -4.03 -12.37
N LEU A 67 -10.47 -4.41 -12.71
CA LEU A 67 -10.11 -4.84 -14.05
C LEU A 67 -10.73 -6.21 -14.37
N ASP A 68 -10.64 -7.15 -13.43
CA ASP A 68 -11.23 -8.49 -13.58
C ASP A 68 -12.75 -8.41 -13.81
N MET A 69 -13.44 -7.50 -13.11
CA MET A 69 -14.87 -7.23 -13.33
C MET A 69 -15.14 -6.72 -14.76
N LYS A 70 -14.27 -5.88 -15.33
CA LYS A 70 -14.44 -5.42 -16.72
C LYS A 70 -14.27 -6.57 -17.71
N TYR A 71 -13.31 -7.47 -17.49
CA TYR A 71 -13.15 -8.66 -18.32
C TYR A 71 -14.35 -9.59 -18.23
N LEU A 72 -14.89 -9.81 -17.03
CA LEU A 72 -16.08 -10.63 -16.86
C LEU A 72 -17.29 -10.09 -17.62
N ILE A 73 -17.49 -8.76 -17.61
CA ILE A 73 -18.58 -8.12 -18.36
C ILE A 73 -18.36 -8.29 -19.86
N PHE A 74 -17.14 -8.10 -20.35
CA PHE A 74 -16.82 -8.28 -21.76
C PHE A 74 -17.07 -9.72 -22.23
N ASP A 75 -16.63 -10.72 -21.47
CA ASP A 75 -16.84 -12.14 -21.79
C ASP A 75 -18.33 -12.50 -21.77
N LEU A 76 -19.10 -11.91 -20.84
CA LEU A 76 -20.55 -12.09 -20.79
C LEU A 76 -21.25 -11.51 -22.03
N GLU A 77 -20.81 -10.35 -22.52
CA GLU A 77 -21.36 -9.76 -23.74
C GLU A 77 -21.01 -10.58 -24.98
N ALA A 78 -19.78 -11.09 -25.07
CA ALA A 78 -19.35 -11.97 -26.15
C ALA A 78 -20.22 -13.25 -26.20
N THR A 79 -20.35 -13.94 -25.06
CA THR A 79 -21.15 -15.18 -24.97
C THR A 79 -22.65 -14.96 -25.22
N ARG A 80 -23.19 -13.80 -24.83
CA ARG A 80 -24.57 -13.41 -25.18
C ARG A 80 -24.75 -13.26 -26.69
N ARG A 81 -23.83 -12.54 -27.36
CA ARG A 81 -23.87 -12.35 -28.81
C ARG A 81 -23.79 -13.69 -29.54
N GLU A 82 -22.84 -14.54 -29.17
CA GLU A 82 -22.69 -15.87 -29.77
C GLU A 82 -23.95 -16.73 -29.60
N ARG A 83 -24.54 -16.73 -28.41
CA ARG A 83 -25.81 -17.44 -28.15
C ARG A 83 -26.93 -16.91 -29.05
N ASP A 84 -27.06 -15.60 -29.18
CA ASP A 84 -28.13 -14.98 -29.97
C ASP A 84 -27.95 -15.31 -31.46
N ASP A 85 -26.71 -15.30 -31.97
CA ASP A 85 -26.38 -15.74 -33.33
C ASP A 85 -26.73 -17.22 -33.58
N TYR A 86 -26.47 -18.10 -32.60
CA TYR A 86 -26.83 -19.51 -32.70
C TYR A 86 -28.35 -19.75 -32.67
N ARG A 87 -29.09 -18.97 -31.88
CA ARG A 87 -30.55 -19.07 -31.84
C ARG A 87 -31.18 -18.65 -33.17
N LEU A 88 -30.69 -17.56 -33.77
CA LEU A 88 -31.17 -17.09 -35.06
C LEU A 88 -30.98 -18.15 -36.16
N LYS A 89 -29.82 -18.83 -36.18
CA LYS A 89 -29.54 -19.94 -37.12
C LYS A 89 -30.39 -21.20 -36.92
N LEU A 90 -30.98 -21.39 -35.75
CA LEU A 90 -31.88 -22.52 -35.48
C LEU A 90 -33.34 -22.21 -35.85
N GLU A 91 -33.68 -20.93 -35.95
CA GLU A 91 -35.01 -20.44 -36.30
C GLU A 91 -35.17 -20.22 -37.82
N GLU A 92 -34.05 -20.14 -38.58
CA GLU A 92 -33.97 -20.22 -40.05
C GLU A 92 -33.96 -21.68 -40.57
#